data_AF-A0A927VXK6-F1
#
_entry.id   AF-A0A927VXK6-F1
#
_cell.length_a   1.000
_cell.length_b   1.000
_cell.length_c   1.000
_cell.angle_alpha   90.00
_cell.angle_beta   90.00
_cell.angle_gamma   90.00
#
_symmetry.space_group_name_H-M   'P 1'
#
loop_
_entity.id
_entity.type
_entity.pdbx_description
1 polymer ?
#
loop_
_entity_poly.entity_id
_entity_poly.type
_entity_poly.pdbx_seq_one_letter_code
_entity_poly.pdbx_strand_id
1 'polypeptide(L)'
;MASAISYELFTAKRGAADGIASLDIDSKIPLSQLPDIAIDSYKGQFADSAALIAAYPTGELSDYAYVTATNSYWYWNAALASPAWVNQQITEADYIALSTAEKAGVPYIVIS
;
A
#
# COMPACT_ATOMS: atom_id res chain seq x y z
N MET A 1 34.91 5.38 30.71
CA MET A 1 34.45 3.98 30.64
C MET A 1 32.97 3.83 30.28
N ALA A 2 32.09 4.81 30.55
CA ALA A 2 30.68 4.74 30.14
C ALA A 2 30.46 4.62 28.61
N SER A 3 31.31 5.27 27.81
CA SER A 3 31.14 5.33 26.35
C SER A 3 31.34 3.98 25.62
N ALA A 4 32.17 3.06 26.14
CA ALA A 4 32.36 1.75 25.51
C ALA A 4 31.13 0.86 25.69
N ILE A 5 30.54 0.87 26.89
CA ILE A 5 29.35 0.09 27.23
C ILE A 5 28.14 0.55 26.39
N SER A 6 28.02 1.85 26.12
CA SER A 6 26.99 2.40 25.25
C SER A 6 27.14 1.97 23.78
N TYR A 7 28.37 1.85 23.27
CA TYR A 7 28.64 1.42 21.90
C TYR A 7 28.35 -0.06 21.68
N GLU A 8 28.78 -0.91 22.62
CA GLU A 8 28.47 -2.35 22.59
C GLU A 8 26.96 -2.59 22.63
N LEU A 9 26.24 -1.85 23.48
CA LEU A 9 24.77 -1.93 23.56
C LEU A 9 24.10 -1.49 22.25
N PHE A 10 24.59 -0.41 21.63
CA PHE A 10 24.06 0.07 20.35
C PHE A 10 24.25 -0.98 19.25
N THR A 11 25.44 -1.58 19.18
CA THR A 11 25.76 -2.62 18.19
C THR A 11 24.90 -3.87 18.42
N ALA A 12 24.70 -4.26 19.68
CA ALA A 12 23.87 -5.42 20.05
C ALA A 12 22.37 -5.21 19.76
N LYS A 13 21.87 -3.97 19.85
CA LYS A 13 20.46 -3.65 19.56
C LYS A 13 20.16 -3.43 18.09
N ARG A 14 21.17 -3.17 17.26
CA ARG A 14 20.96 -2.89 15.84
C ARG A 14 20.58 -4.16 15.08
N GLY A 15 19.41 -4.15 14.43
CA GLY A 15 18.84 -5.26 13.68
C GLY A 15 18.37 -6.45 14.53
N ALA A 16 18.31 -6.29 15.85
CA ALA A 16 17.74 -7.28 16.76
C ALA A 16 16.23 -7.03 17.00
N ALA A 17 15.53 -8.07 17.45
CA ALA A 17 14.16 -7.94 17.95
C ALA A 17 14.10 -6.92 19.11
N ASP A 18 13.04 -6.12 19.18
CA ASP A 18 12.87 -5.00 20.12
C ASP A 18 14.04 -3.98 20.11
N GLY A 19 14.76 -3.96 18.99
CA GLY A 19 15.98 -3.20 18.79
C GLY A 19 15.80 -1.98 17.90
N ILE A 20 16.89 -1.60 17.23
CA ILE A 20 16.99 -0.44 16.36
C ILE A 20 17.10 -0.93 14.92
N ALA A 21 16.33 -0.37 14.00
CA ALA A 21 16.45 -0.70 12.57
C ALA A 21 17.87 -0.39 12.06
N SER A 22 18.41 -1.25 11.21
CA SER A 22 19.68 -1.00 10.52
C SER A 22 19.43 -0.30 9.19
N LEU A 23 20.46 0.37 8.65
CA LEU A 23 20.44 0.91 7.31
C LEU A 23 21.42 0.14 6.42
N ASP A 24 21.08 -0.02 5.14
CA ASP A 24 21.95 -0.54 4.09
C ASP A 24 22.94 0.53 3.56
N ILE A 25 23.66 0.18 2.50
CA ILE A 25 24.66 1.05 1.87
C ILE A 25 24.05 2.33 1.29
N ASP A 26 22.77 2.30 0.94
CA ASP A 26 22.01 3.42 0.38
C ASP A 26 21.29 4.23 1.47
N SER A 27 21.60 3.96 2.75
CA SER A 27 20.96 4.56 3.92
C SER A 27 19.44 4.27 3.99
N LYS A 28 19.00 3.11 3.51
CA LYS A 28 17.61 2.63 3.56
C LYS A 28 17.48 1.48 4.54
N ILE A 29 16.26 1.27 5.06
CA ILE A 29 15.96 0.10 5.88
C ILE A 29 15.96 -1.13 4.95
N PRO A 30 16.79 -2.16 5.20
CA PRO A 30 16.78 -3.39 4.42
C PRO A 30 15.41 -4.06 4.42
N LEU A 31 15.00 -4.60 3.27
CA LEU A 31 13.69 -5.27 3.12
C LEU A 31 13.50 -6.44 4.08
N SER A 32 14.58 -7.11 4.48
CA SER A 32 14.52 -8.20 5.47
C SER A 32 14.08 -7.75 6.87
N GLN A 33 14.03 -6.45 7.14
CA GLN A 33 13.53 -5.88 8.40
C GLN A 33 12.07 -5.44 8.33
N LEU A 34 11.46 -5.49 7.14
CA LEU A 34 10.06 -5.15 6.93
C LEU A 34 9.23 -6.45 6.84
N PRO A 35 8.02 -6.47 7.41
CA PRO A 35 7.07 -7.55 7.15
C PRO A 35 6.67 -7.61 5.67
N ASP A 36 6.40 -8.80 5.14
CA ASP A 36 6.01 -9.00 3.73
C ASP A 36 4.78 -8.18 3.34
N ILE A 37 3.82 -8.01 4.26
CA ILE A 37 2.62 -7.18 4.06
C ILE A 37 2.96 -5.72 3.75
N ALA A 38 4.10 -5.21 4.21
CA ALA A 38 4.52 -3.84 3.93
C ALA A 38 5.19 -3.70 2.54
N ILE A 39 5.49 -4.81 1.87
CA ILE A 39 6.22 -4.86 0.60
C ILE A 39 5.27 -5.19 -0.56
N ASP A 40 4.29 -6.09 -0.36
CA ASP A 40 3.54 -6.70 -1.46
C ASP A 40 2.28 -5.92 -1.90
N SER A 41 1.84 -4.89 -1.16
CA SER A 41 0.55 -4.23 -1.49
C SER A 41 0.56 -3.48 -2.83
N TYR A 42 1.72 -3.04 -3.34
CA TYR A 42 1.78 -2.34 -4.62
C TYR A 42 2.04 -3.29 -5.79
N LYS A 43 1.06 -3.46 -6.68
CA LYS A 43 1.15 -4.34 -7.84
C LYS A 43 1.80 -3.70 -9.06
N GLY A 44 2.17 -2.41 -8.98
CA GLY A 44 2.88 -1.72 -10.04
C GLY A 44 2.00 -0.81 -10.91
N GLN A 45 2.50 -0.51 -12.11
CA GLN A 45 1.86 0.37 -13.08
C GLN A 45 1.36 -0.42 -14.30
N PHE A 46 0.13 -0.15 -14.72
CA PHE A 46 -0.52 -0.82 -15.86
C PHE A 46 -1.03 0.20 -16.87
N ALA A 47 -1.00 -0.16 -18.14
CA ALA A 47 -1.46 0.70 -19.23
C ALA A 47 -2.94 1.07 -19.06
N ASP A 48 -3.77 0.06 -18.80
CA ASP A 48 -5.22 0.14 -18.69
C ASP A 48 -5.75 -0.85 -17.63
N SER A 49 -7.04 -0.74 -17.29
CA SER A 49 -7.67 -1.58 -16.28
C SER A 49 -7.79 -3.04 -16.70
N ALA A 50 -7.89 -3.34 -18.01
CA ALA A 50 -7.92 -4.72 -18.48
C ALA A 50 -6.54 -5.39 -18.34
N ALA A 51 -5.46 -4.66 -18.57
CA ALA A 51 -4.09 -5.13 -18.31
C ALA A 51 -3.86 -5.42 -16.82
N LEU A 52 -4.37 -4.58 -15.92
CA LEU A 52 -4.33 -4.83 -14.48
C LEU A 52 -5.10 -6.10 -14.11
N ILE A 53 -6.35 -6.23 -14.56
CA ILE A 53 -7.19 -7.40 -14.26
C ILE A 53 -6.60 -8.67 -14.88
N ALA A 54 -5.96 -8.60 -16.05
CA ALA A 54 -5.33 -9.75 -16.68
C ALA A 54 -4.07 -10.21 -15.92
N ALA A 55 -3.27 -9.29 -15.42
CA ALA A 55 -2.07 -9.61 -14.64
C ALA A 55 -2.42 -10.05 -13.21
N TYR A 56 -3.42 -9.42 -12.61
CA TYR A 56 -3.89 -9.68 -11.23
C TYR A 56 -5.41 -9.86 -11.24
N PRO A 57 -5.93 -11.04 -11.61
CA PRO A 57 -7.36 -11.30 -11.63
C PRO A 57 -7.98 -11.30 -10.22
N THR A 58 -7.16 -11.57 -9.20
CA THR A 58 -7.52 -11.55 -7.79
C THR A 58 -6.44 -10.84 -6.99
N GLY A 59 -6.83 -10.20 -5.89
CA GLY A 59 -5.91 -9.55 -4.93
C GLY A 59 -6.33 -9.78 -3.48
N GLU A 60 -5.55 -9.22 -2.57
CA GLU A 60 -5.88 -9.10 -1.16
C GLU A 60 -6.42 -7.71 -0.83
N LEU A 61 -7.17 -7.61 0.27
CA LEU A 61 -7.66 -6.31 0.74
C LEU A 61 -6.46 -5.40 1.01
N SER A 62 -6.43 -4.22 0.36
CA SER A 62 -5.32 -3.22 0.36
C SER A 62 -4.30 -3.35 -0.77
N ASP A 63 -4.43 -4.34 -1.66
CA ASP A 63 -3.64 -4.33 -2.90
C ASP A 63 -4.02 -3.11 -3.76
N TYR A 64 -3.02 -2.43 -4.32
CA TYR A 64 -3.19 -1.25 -5.14
C TYR A 64 -2.27 -1.24 -6.34
N ALA A 65 -2.74 -0.64 -7.43
CA ALA A 65 -2.04 -0.49 -8.69
C ALA A 65 -2.29 0.89 -9.27
N TYR A 66 -1.40 1.36 -10.13
CA TYR A 66 -1.60 2.61 -10.85
C TYR A 66 -1.94 2.33 -12.31
N VAL A 67 -3.06 2.86 -12.79
CA VAL A 67 -3.49 2.70 -14.18
C VAL A 67 -3.25 4.00 -14.93
N THR A 68 -2.35 3.96 -15.92
CA THR A 68 -1.90 5.16 -16.64
C THR A 68 -2.98 5.74 -17.55
N ALA A 69 -3.85 4.90 -18.14
CA ALA A 69 -4.92 5.38 -19.02
C ALA A 69 -5.92 6.29 -18.32
N THR A 70 -6.20 6.04 -17.03
CA THR A 70 -7.10 6.89 -16.22
C THR A 70 -6.35 7.85 -15.31
N ASN A 71 -5.01 7.75 -15.26
CA ASN A 71 -4.16 8.51 -14.32
C ASN A 71 -4.62 8.35 -12.86
N SER A 72 -5.05 7.14 -12.47
CA SER A 72 -5.67 6.87 -11.16
C SER A 72 -5.09 5.63 -10.49
N TYR A 73 -5.16 5.60 -9.16
CA TYR A 73 -4.91 4.39 -8.38
C TYR A 73 -6.16 3.51 -8.32
N TRP A 74 -5.96 2.23 -8.59
CA TRP A 74 -6.96 1.19 -8.50
C TRP A 74 -6.65 0.32 -7.29
N TYR A 75 -7.67 0.00 -6.50
CA TYR A 75 -7.54 -0.79 -5.28
C TYR A 75 -8.36 -2.07 -5.41
N TRP A 76 -7.84 -3.18 -4.91
CA TRP A 76 -8.59 -4.42 -4.82
C TRP A 76 -9.62 -4.32 -3.70
N ASN A 77 -10.91 -4.44 -4.05
CA ASN A 77 -11.99 -4.39 -3.09
C ASN A 77 -12.66 -5.77 -2.96
N ALA A 78 -12.26 -6.49 -1.91
CA ALA A 78 -12.85 -7.79 -1.54
C ALA A 78 -14.20 -7.69 -0.81
N ALA A 79 -14.63 -6.48 -0.40
CA ALA A 79 -15.90 -6.27 0.31
C ALA A 79 -17.11 -6.10 -0.63
N LEU A 80 -16.87 -6.02 -1.94
CA LEU A 80 -17.94 -5.99 -2.94
C LEU A 80 -18.62 -7.36 -3.04
N ALA A 81 -19.89 -7.37 -3.45
CA ALA A 81 -20.62 -8.61 -3.76
C ALA A 81 -19.88 -9.47 -4.81
N SER A 82 -19.11 -8.82 -5.69
CA SER A 82 -18.12 -9.45 -6.56
C SER A 82 -16.79 -8.72 -6.39
N PRO A 83 -15.76 -9.37 -5.81
CA PRO A 83 -14.43 -8.78 -5.63
C PRO A 83 -13.84 -8.30 -6.95
N ALA A 84 -13.35 -7.06 -6.97
CA ALA A 84 -12.82 -6.46 -8.19
C ALA A 84 -11.82 -5.34 -7.89
N TRP A 85 -10.99 -5.04 -8.89
CA TRP A 85 -10.23 -3.80 -8.95
C TRP A 85 -11.18 -2.63 -9.21
N VAL A 86 -11.12 -1.61 -8.35
CA VAL A 86 -11.97 -0.42 -8.46
C VAL A 86 -11.14 0.86 -8.39
N ASN A 87 -11.50 1.83 -9.23
CA ASN A 87 -11.02 3.19 -9.07
C ASN A 87 -11.81 3.85 -7.93
N GLN A 88 -11.11 4.28 -6.87
CA GLN A 88 -11.73 4.95 -5.73
C GLN A 88 -11.68 6.48 -5.83
N GLN A 89 -11.08 7.04 -6.89
CA GLN A 89 -11.12 8.47 -7.16
C GLN A 89 -12.43 8.83 -7.85
N ILE A 90 -13.18 9.75 -7.24
CA ILE A 90 -14.47 10.22 -7.73
C ILE A 90 -14.55 11.74 -7.60
N THR A 91 -15.19 12.41 -8.56
CA THR A 91 -15.38 13.86 -8.49
C THR A 91 -16.28 14.24 -7.32
N GLU A 92 -16.18 15.47 -6.82
CA GLU A 92 -17.04 15.97 -5.75
C GLU A 92 -18.54 15.92 -6.13
N ALA A 93 -18.87 16.17 -7.39
CA ALA A 93 -20.24 16.06 -7.91
C ALA A 93 -20.76 14.62 -7.88
N ASP A 94 -19.97 13.66 -8.35
CA ASP A 94 -20.36 12.25 -8.39
C ASP A 94 -20.39 11.65 -6.98
N TYR A 95 -19.50 12.09 -6.08
CA TYR A 95 -19.54 11.71 -4.67
C TYR A 95 -20.82 12.18 -4.01
N ILE A 96 -21.26 13.41 -4.26
CA ILE A 96 -22.52 13.92 -3.70
C ILE A 96 -23.72 13.12 -4.24
N ALA A 97 -23.66 12.67 -5.50
CA ALA A 97 -24.70 11.86 -6.13
C ALA A 97 -24.81 10.43 -5.58
N LEU A 98 -23.76 9.88 -4.94
CA LEU A 98 -23.80 8.56 -4.29
C LEU A 98 -24.70 8.56 -3.04
N SER A 99 -25.47 7.48 -2.87
CA SER A 99 -26.28 7.24 -1.68
C SER A 99 -25.42 6.98 -0.43
N THR A 100 -26.02 7.15 0.76
CA THR A 100 -25.33 6.89 2.04
C THR A 100 -24.83 5.44 2.16
N ALA A 101 -25.54 4.48 1.56
CA ALA A 101 -25.14 3.08 1.55
C ALA A 101 -23.92 2.84 0.65
N GLU A 102 -23.88 3.47 -0.53
CA GLU A 102 -22.75 3.36 -1.45
C GLU A 102 -21.48 4.02 -0.89
N LYS A 103 -21.62 5.17 -0.23
CA LYS A 103 -20.54 5.85 0.50
C LYS A 103 -19.96 5.03 1.65
N ALA A 104 -20.78 4.21 2.31
CA ALA A 104 -20.36 3.37 3.41
C ALA A 104 -19.72 2.05 2.94
N GLY A 105 -20.05 1.58 1.73
CA GLY A 105 -19.56 0.31 1.19
C GLY A 105 -18.14 0.36 0.64
N VAL A 106 -17.65 1.54 0.24
CA VAL A 106 -16.32 1.74 -0.33
C VAL A 106 -15.74 3.07 0.15
N PRO A 107 -14.51 3.11 0.69
CA PRO A 107 -13.84 4.38 0.93
C PRO A 107 -13.50 5.04 -0.41
N TYR A 108 -14.10 6.19 -0.69
CA TYR A 108 -13.80 6.98 -1.89
C TYR A 108 -12.87 8.14 -1.55
N ILE A 109 -11.94 8.43 -2.46
CA ILE A 109 -11.12 9.64 -2.44
C ILE A 109 -11.83 10.66 -3.32
N VAL A 110 -12.39 11.69 -2.68
CA VAL A 110 -13.08 12.76 -3.38
C VAL A 110 -12.03 13.75 -3.92
N ILE A 111 -12.03 13.96 -5.22
CA ILE A 111 -11.17 14.94 -5.88
C ILE A 111 -12.00 16.19 -6.25
N SER A 112 -11.40 17.35 -5.98
CA SER A 112 -11.95 18.69 -6.25
C SER A 112 -12.01 19.02 -7.74
#